data_AF-A0A6P1RGC5-F1
#
_entry.id   AF-A0A6P1RGC5-F1
#
_cell.length_a   1.000
_cell.length_b   1.000
_cell.length_c   1.000
_cell.angle_alpha   90.00
_cell.angle_beta   90.00
_cell.angle_gamma   90.00
#
_symmetry.space_group_name_H-M   'P 1'
#
loop_
_entity.id
_entity.type
_entity.pdbx_description
1 polymer ?
#
loop_
_entity_poly.entity_id
_entity_poly.type
_entity_poly.pdbx_seq_one_letter_code
_entity_poly.pdbx_strand_id
1 'polypeptide(L)'
;MSTDTEHAALLEQIAAELRERPHQRNWIAQFRDCEALPLSRAAEIAGADPETIRRWCVAAEHTDRPLGYLVGGLWLVDMPELMRQLETRRGERACRAAEARLEKYREQQSIALLGCATA
;
A
#
# COMPACT_ATOMS: atom_id res chain seq x y z
N MET A 1 -6.06 -36.77 30.98
CA MET A 1 -5.03 -35.72 31.17
C MET A 1 -4.51 -35.34 29.79
N SER A 2 -4.76 -34.16 29.24
CA SER A 2 -5.92 -33.27 29.33
C SER A 2 -5.73 -32.40 28.10
N THR A 3 -6.59 -32.54 27.10
CA THR A 3 -6.61 -31.71 25.88
C THR A 3 -6.56 -30.21 26.20
N ASP A 4 -6.99 -29.82 27.40
CA ASP A 4 -6.93 -28.46 27.92
C ASP A 4 -5.50 -27.91 28.07
N THR A 5 -4.52 -28.74 28.43
CA THR A 5 -3.13 -28.30 28.59
C THR A 5 -2.47 -28.08 27.23
N GLU A 6 -2.81 -28.90 26.24
CA GLU A 6 -2.34 -28.75 24.86
C GLU A 6 -2.99 -27.54 24.17
N HIS A 7 -4.29 -27.32 24.41
CA HIS A 7 -4.98 -26.12 23.94
C HIS A 7 -4.43 -24.84 24.57
N ALA A 8 -4.12 -24.84 25.87
CA ALA A 8 -3.50 -23.69 26.52
C ALA A 8 -2.11 -23.37 25.94
N ALA A 9 -1.30 -24.39 25.66
CA ALA A 9 0.01 -24.21 25.04
C ALA A 9 -0.10 -23.66 23.60
N LEU A 10 -1.05 -24.16 22.81
CA LEU A 10 -1.31 -23.66 21.46
C LEU A 10 -1.79 -22.19 21.47
N LEU A 11 -2.65 -21.82 22.42
CA LEU A 11 -3.13 -20.45 22.57
C LEU A 11 -2.00 -19.48 22.94
N GLU A 12 -1.09 -19.90 23.82
CA GLU A 12 0.07 -19.06 24.17
C GLU A 12 1.04 -18.91 22.99
N GLN A 13 1.22 -19.97 22.18
CA GLN A 13 2.03 -19.89 20.96
C GLN A 13 1.43 -18.94 19.93
N ILE A 14 0.12 -19.00 19.69
CA ILE A 14 -0.59 -18.06 18.80
C ILE A 14 -0.48 -16.63 19.36
N ALA A 15 -0.62 -16.43 20.67
CA ALA A 15 -0.48 -15.13 21.29
C ALA A 15 0.93 -14.55 21.14
N ALA A 16 1.98 -15.39 21.28
CA ALA A 16 3.36 -15.00 21.04
C ALA A 16 3.59 -14.60 19.57
N GLU A 17 3.11 -15.39 18.62
CA GLU A 17 3.17 -15.05 17.19
C GLU A 17 2.44 -13.74 16.87
N LEU A 18 1.28 -13.50 17.47
CA LEU A 18 0.52 -12.26 17.28
C LEU A 18 1.22 -11.04 17.90
N ARG A 19 1.96 -11.19 19.00
CA ARG A 19 2.76 -10.11 19.62
C ARG A 19 3.98 -9.75 18.77
N GLU A 20 4.58 -10.74 18.10
CA GLU A 20 5.75 -10.54 17.23
C GLU A 20 5.38 -10.10 15.81
N ARG A 21 4.12 -10.28 15.39
CA ARG A 21 3.65 -9.71 14.13
C ARG A 21 3.70 -8.19 14.21
N PRO A 22 4.30 -7.51 13.21
CA PRO A 22 4.17 -6.06 13.13
C PRO A 22 2.67 -5.75 13.12
N HIS A 23 2.23 -4.90 14.06
CA HIS A 23 0.85 -4.42 14.12
C HIS A 23 0.39 -4.11 12.69
N GLN A 24 -0.80 -4.59 12.31
CA GLN A 24 -1.43 -4.23 11.04
C GLN A 24 -1.21 -2.74 10.83
N ARG A 25 -0.31 -2.38 9.90
CA ARG A 25 0.05 -0.99 9.66
C ARG A 25 -1.23 -0.28 9.31
N ASN A 26 -1.64 0.67 10.14
CA ASN A 26 -2.84 1.42 9.85
C ASN A 26 -2.63 2.21 8.54
N TRP A 27 -3.73 2.52 7.86
CA TRP A 27 -3.68 3.19 6.55
C TRP A 27 -2.98 4.56 6.61
N ILE A 28 -2.92 5.20 7.79
CA ILE A 28 -2.20 6.47 8.01
C ILE A 28 -0.69 6.26 7.91
N ALA A 29 -0.15 5.18 8.50
CA ALA A 29 1.25 4.82 8.38
C ALA A 29 1.61 4.48 6.92
N GLN A 30 0.76 3.70 6.24
CA GLN A 30 0.93 3.39 4.82
C GLN A 30 0.92 4.65 3.94
N PHE A 31 0.00 5.58 4.20
CA PHE A 31 -0.05 6.87 3.50
C PHE A 31 1.22 7.70 3.73
N ARG A 32 1.70 7.76 4.98
CA ARG A 32 2.94 8.48 5.32
C ARG A 32 4.17 7.89 4.62
N ASP A 33 4.21 6.57 4.47
CA ASP A 33 5.32 5.84 3.85
C ASP A 33 5.19 5.76 2.31
N CYS A 34 4.23 6.49 1.73
CA CYS A 34 3.90 6.52 0.30
C CYS A 34 3.47 5.15 -0.25
N GLU A 35 2.93 4.28 0.59
CA GLU A 35 2.41 2.96 0.22
C GLU A 35 0.94 3.04 -0.24
N ALA A 36 0.18 4.03 0.26
CA ALA A 36 -1.17 4.34 -0.22
C ALA A 36 -1.25 5.79 -0.70
N LEU A 37 -1.58 6.02 -1.97
CA LEU A 37 -1.55 7.35 -2.59
C LEU A 37 -2.89 7.73 -3.24
N PRO A 38 -3.22 9.04 -3.28
CA PRO A 38 -4.40 9.49 -4.01
C PRO A 38 -4.22 9.18 -5.50
N LEU A 39 -5.34 8.90 -6.16
CA LEU A 39 -5.38 8.47 -7.56
C LEU A 39 -4.59 9.38 -8.53
N SER A 40 -4.60 10.70 -8.35
CA SER A 40 -3.82 11.62 -9.17
C SER A 40 -2.31 11.36 -9.05
N ARG A 41 -1.81 11.18 -7.82
CA ARG A 41 -0.40 10.89 -7.58
C ARG A 41 -0.01 9.50 -8.06
N ALA A 42 -0.87 8.52 -7.85
CA ALA A 42 -0.69 7.17 -8.39
C ALA A 42 -0.57 7.17 -9.92
N ALA A 43 -1.39 7.98 -10.61
CA ALA A 43 -1.35 8.15 -12.05
C ALA A 43 -0.04 8.81 -12.54
N GLU A 44 0.44 9.85 -11.85
CA GLU A 44 1.73 10.48 -12.13
C GLU A 44 2.89 9.48 -12.02
N ILE A 45 2.91 8.69 -10.94
CA ILE A 45 3.95 7.67 -10.70
C ILE A 45 3.88 6.59 -11.78
N ALA A 46 2.68 6.08 -12.06
CA ALA A 46 2.44 5.09 -13.10
C ALA A 46 2.71 5.59 -14.53
N GLY A 47 2.82 6.91 -14.74
CA GLY A 47 2.88 7.51 -16.06
C GLY A 47 1.65 7.10 -16.89
N ALA A 48 0.48 7.23 -16.30
CA ALA A 48 -0.81 6.87 -16.86
C ALA A 48 -1.82 8.00 -16.61
N ASP A 49 -2.94 7.97 -17.34
CA ASP A 49 -4.04 8.90 -17.10
C ASP A 49 -4.79 8.52 -15.80
N PRO A 50 -5.22 9.50 -14.96
CA PRO A 50 -6.04 9.25 -13.78
C PRO A 50 -7.24 8.32 -14.01
N GLU A 51 -7.96 8.50 -15.13
CA GLU A 51 -9.12 7.68 -15.47
C GLU A 51 -8.72 6.23 -15.78
N THR A 52 -7.51 6.00 -16.29
CA THR A 52 -6.98 4.65 -16.48
C THR A 52 -6.79 3.94 -15.14
N ILE A 53 -6.16 4.63 -14.17
CA ILE A 53 -5.97 4.08 -12.82
C ILE A 53 -7.32 3.86 -12.14
N ARG A 54 -8.26 4.79 -12.27
CA ARG A 54 -9.63 4.64 -11.76
C ARG A 54 -10.29 3.36 -12.25
N ARG A 55 -10.22 3.10 -13.56
CA ARG A 55 -10.81 1.90 -14.17
C ARG A 55 -10.14 0.62 -13.63
N TRP A 56 -8.84 0.66 -13.38
CA TRP A 56 -8.15 -0.48 -12.78
C TRP A 56 -8.57 -0.72 -11.33
N CYS A 57 -8.76 0.35 -10.54
CA CYS A 57 -9.30 0.26 -9.18
C CYS A 57 -10.70 -0.34 -9.17
N VAL A 58 -11.62 0.17 -10.00
CA VAL A 58 -12.98 -0.37 -10.13
C VAL A 58 -12.97 -1.84 -10.57
N ALA A 59 -12.12 -2.19 -11.53
CA ALA A 59 -12.03 -3.58 -12.00
C ALA A 59 -11.46 -4.55 -10.94
N ALA A 60 -10.63 -4.06 -10.02
CA ALA A 60 -9.99 -4.87 -8.98
C ALA A 60 -10.75 -4.84 -7.63
N GLU A 61 -11.72 -3.94 -7.45
CA GLU A 61 -12.38 -3.64 -6.17
C GLU A 61 -12.91 -4.89 -5.44
N HIS A 62 -13.48 -5.85 -6.19
CA HIS A 62 -14.10 -7.06 -5.66
C HIS A 62 -13.24 -8.32 -5.85
N THR A 63 -11.94 -8.14 -6.13
CA THR A 63 -10.99 -9.24 -6.26
C THR A 63 -10.28 -9.49 -4.94
N ASP A 64 -9.62 -10.65 -4.82
CA ASP A 64 -8.79 -10.97 -3.65
C ASP A 64 -7.60 -10.02 -3.45
N ARG A 65 -7.30 -9.17 -4.45
CA ARG A 65 -6.22 -8.18 -4.44
C ARG A 65 -6.70 -6.85 -5.01
N PRO A 66 -7.46 -6.05 -4.23
CA PRO A 66 -7.90 -4.74 -4.68
C PRO A 66 -6.70 -3.82 -4.92
N LEU A 67 -6.71 -3.11 -6.04
CA LEU A 67 -5.68 -2.11 -6.38
C LEU A 67 -5.78 -0.84 -5.53
N GLY A 68 -6.98 -0.54 -5.06
CA GLY A 68 -7.23 0.62 -4.23
C GLY A 68 -8.58 0.51 -3.54
N TYR A 69 -8.85 1.46 -2.65
CA TYR A 69 -10.06 1.52 -1.86
C TYR A 69 -10.68 2.91 -1.95
N LEU A 70 -12.01 2.98 -2.06
CA LEU A 70 -12.76 4.23 -2.16
C LEU A 70 -13.18 4.70 -0.77
N VAL A 71 -12.61 5.80 -0.29
CA VAL A 71 -12.89 6.40 1.02
C VAL A 71 -13.39 7.82 0.83
N GLY A 72 -14.64 8.11 1.23
CA GLY A 72 -15.19 9.47 1.17
C GLY A 72 -15.18 10.09 -0.24
N GLY A 73 -15.33 9.26 -1.28
CA GLY A 73 -15.27 9.70 -2.69
C GLY A 73 -13.86 9.83 -3.27
N LEU A 74 -12.81 9.55 -2.49
CA LEU A 74 -11.43 9.55 -2.93
C LEU A 74 -10.89 8.11 -3.05
N TRP A 75 -10.29 7.79 -4.19
CA TRP A 75 -9.55 6.55 -4.36
C TRP A 75 -8.15 6.67 -3.72
N LEU A 76 -7.88 5.78 -2.78
CA LEU A 76 -6.54 5.51 -2.26
C LEU A 76 -6.00 4.26 -2.95
N VAL A 77 -4.91 4.41 -3.67
CA VAL A 77 -4.29 3.37 -4.49
C VAL A 77 -3.13 2.76 -3.73
N ASP A 78 -3.12 1.45 -3.62
CA ASP A 78 -2.02 0.69 -3.05
C ASP A 78 -0.86 0.63 -4.05
N MET A 79 0.27 1.22 -3.66
CA MET A 79 1.44 1.34 -4.52
C MET A 79 2.10 -0.01 -4.82
N PRO A 80 2.29 -0.93 -3.86
CA PRO A 80 2.77 -2.28 -4.15
C PRO A 80 1.93 -3.00 -5.22
N GLU A 81 0.61 -2.97 -5.08
CA GLU A 81 -0.31 -3.61 -6.02
C GLU A 81 -0.33 -2.87 -7.37
N LEU A 82 -0.16 -1.55 -7.38
CA LEU A 82 0.01 -0.78 -8.62
C LEU A 82 1.28 -1.16 -9.37
N MET A 83 2.41 -1.33 -8.69
CA MET A 83 3.66 -1.78 -9.32
C MET A 83 3.50 -3.17 -9.92
N ARG A 84 2.86 -4.09 -9.18
CA ARG A 84 2.53 -5.43 -9.68
C ARG A 84 1.66 -5.39 -10.94
N GLN A 85 0.64 -4.52 -10.96
CA GLN A 85 -0.20 -4.34 -12.15
C GLN A 85 0.57 -3.71 -13.32
N LEU A 86 1.45 -2.74 -13.06
CA LEU A 86 2.29 -2.13 -14.09
C LEU A 86 3.23 -3.14 -14.72
N GLU A 87 3.88 -3.97 -13.92
CA GLU A 87 4.72 -5.05 -14.41
C GLU A 87 3.92 -6.03 -15.27
N THR A 88 2.74 -6.46 -14.79
CA THR A 88 1.87 -7.39 -15.51
C THR A 88 1.35 -6.82 -16.84
N ARG A 89 0.97 -5.53 -16.87
CA ARG A 89 0.31 -4.91 -18.03
C ARG A 89 1.26 -4.23 -19.01
N ARG A 90 2.36 -3.65 -18.53
CA ARG A 90 3.26 -2.76 -19.28
C ARG A 90 4.72 -3.19 -19.23
N GLY A 91 5.05 -4.22 -18.45
CA GLY A 91 6.37 -4.81 -18.37
C GLY A 91 7.35 -4.05 -17.47
N GLU A 92 8.53 -4.65 -17.33
CA GLU A 92 9.57 -4.24 -16.39
C GLU A 92 10.04 -2.79 -16.57
N ARG A 93 10.13 -2.30 -17.82
CA ARG A 93 10.55 -0.92 -18.09
C ARG A 93 9.57 0.11 -17.51
N ALA A 94 8.27 -0.17 -17.58
CA ALA A 94 7.26 0.70 -17.00
C ALA A 94 7.32 0.68 -15.46
N CYS A 95 7.56 -0.51 -14.88
CA CYS A 95 7.75 -0.68 -13.45
C CYS A 95 8.95 0.14 -12.95
N ARG A 96 10.14 -0.04 -13.56
CA ARG A 96 11.36 0.70 -13.22
C ARG A 96 11.20 2.23 -13.32
N ALA A 97 10.50 2.69 -14.35
CA ALA A 97 10.21 4.12 -14.50
C ALA A 97 9.27 4.65 -13.40
N ALA A 98 8.29 3.83 -12.98
CA ALA A 98 7.38 4.18 -11.89
C ALA A 98 8.10 4.17 -10.53
N GLU A 99 8.96 3.18 -10.27
CA GLU A 99 9.81 3.13 -9.07
C GLU A 99 10.68 4.39 -8.94
N ALA A 100 11.34 4.80 -10.03
CA ALA A 100 12.15 6.02 -10.02
C ALA A 100 11.32 7.29 -9.71
N ARG A 101 10.06 7.36 -10.17
CA ARG A 101 9.15 8.46 -9.85
C ARG A 101 8.68 8.41 -8.39
N LEU A 102 8.38 7.20 -7.88
CA LEU A 102 7.98 6.99 -6.49
C LEU A 102 9.11 7.38 -5.53
N GLU A 103 10.35 7.01 -5.86
CA GLU A 103 11.52 7.37 -5.05
C GLU A 103 11.70 8.89 -4.98
N LYS A 104 11.68 9.57 -6.14
CA LYS A 104 11.71 11.03 -6.19
C LYS A 104 10.58 11.67 -5.38
N TYR A 105 9.39 11.07 -5.40
CA TYR A 105 8.26 11.56 -4.62
C TYR A 105 8.48 11.40 -3.11
N ARG A 106 9.02 10.25 -2.66
CA ARG A 106 9.37 10.01 -1.26
C ARG A 106 10.40 11.01 -0.75
N GLU A 107 11.44 11.31 -1.54
CA GLU A 107 12.43 12.34 -1.23
C GLU A 107 11.77 13.72 -1.02
N GLN A 108 10.89 14.12 -1.94
CA GLN A 108 10.16 15.39 -1.86
C GLN A 108 9.24 15.46 -0.64
N GLN A 109 8.54 14.37 -0.32
CA GLN A 109 7.65 14.31 0.84
C GLN A 109 8.43 14.33 2.16
N SER A 110 9.59 13.68 2.22
CA SER A 110 10.49 13.74 3.38
C SER A 110 10.98 15.16 3.64
N ILE A 111 11.40 15.88 2.59
CA ILE A 111 11.82 17.29 2.68
C ILE A 111 10.67 18.18 3.17
N ALA A 112 9.46 17.98 2.63
CA ALA A 112 8.28 18.76 3.03
C ALA A 112 7.92 18.54 4.51
N LEU A 113 7.97 17.29 4.99
CA LEU A 113 7.66 16.96 6.38
C LEU A 113 8.73 17.50 7.35
N LEU A 114 10.01 17.49 6.97
CA LEU A 114 11.10 18.07 7.76
C LEU A 114 11.06 19.59 7.79
N GLY A 115 10.64 20.24 6.70
CA GLY A 115 10.48 21.70 6.62
C GLY A 115 9.29 22.25 7.43
N CYS A 116 8.25 21.44 7.69
CA CYS A 116 7.14 21.82 8.56
C CYS A 116 7.45 21.69 10.06
N ALA A 117 8.47 20.91 10.45
CA ALA A 117 8.82 20.70 11.86
C ALA A 117 9.68 21.84 12.45
N THR A 118 10.12 22.79 11.62
CA THR A 118 10.98 23.93 11.99
C THR A 118 10.29 25.29 11.90
N ALA A 119 8.96 25.32 11.71
CA ALA A 119 8.14 26.53 11.61
C ALA A 119 7.22 26.71 12.84
#